data_AF-A0A246S046-F1
#
_entry.id   AF-A0A246S046-F1
#
_cell.length_a   1.000
_cell.length_b   1.000
_cell.length_c   1.000
_cell.angle_alpha   90.00
_cell.angle_beta   90.00
_cell.angle_gamma   90.00
#
_symmetry.space_group_name_H-M   'P 1'
#
loop_
_entity.id
_entity.type
_entity.pdbx_description
1 polymer ?
#
loop_
_entity_poly.entity_id
_entity_poly.type
_entity_poly.pdbx_seq_one_letter_code
_entity_poly.pdbx_strand_id
1 'polypeptide(L)'
;MTSNTQPPTCWIVAGPNGAGKTTFALHYLPQVAHCSRFINADLIAAGLSPLAPERELLTASRIFLGEVQQAIEERDDFAFETTLSGRGYMRLVKQLLSEGWRVELVYLALPSVEMSRLRVAERVSHGGHDIPSKDIQRRFPRSLRNLLTLFAPCVTRARCFMNDGDMPELVFEQRGSKRVIINDPYFQLICKESAP
;
A
#
# COMPACT_ATOMS: atom_id res chain seq x y z
N MET A 1 -3.27 -36.37 -10.69
CA MET A 1 -2.09 -35.71 -10.10
C MET A 1 -2.53 -34.30 -9.72
N THR A 2 -2.95 -34.08 -8.48
CA THR A 2 -3.28 -32.72 -8.00
C THR A 2 -1.97 -31.99 -7.80
N SER A 3 -1.61 -31.11 -8.73
CA SER A 3 -0.46 -30.22 -8.57
C SER A 3 -0.64 -29.45 -7.26
N ASN A 4 0.30 -29.62 -6.34
CA ASN A 4 0.36 -28.90 -5.08
C ASN A 4 0.86 -27.46 -5.35
N THR A 5 0.14 -26.72 -6.19
CA THR A 5 0.46 -25.33 -6.53
C THR A 5 0.06 -24.45 -5.35
N GLN A 6 1.04 -23.81 -4.72
CA GLN A 6 0.78 -22.83 -3.68
C GLN A 6 -0.24 -21.77 -4.17
N PRO A 7 -1.13 -21.28 -3.30
CA PRO A 7 -2.05 -20.24 -3.67
C PRO A 7 -1.28 -18.98 -4.08
N PRO A 8 -1.66 -18.34 -5.22
CA PRO A 8 -1.02 -17.12 -5.67
C PRO A 8 -1.28 -15.99 -4.67
N THR A 9 -0.39 -15.03 -4.65
CA THR A 9 -0.33 -13.99 -3.62
C THR A 9 -0.41 -12.62 -4.26
N CYS A 10 -1.31 -11.80 -3.72
CA CYS A 10 -1.39 -10.38 -3.99
C CYS A 10 -0.78 -9.62 -2.80
N TRP A 11 0.25 -8.82 -3.05
CA TRP A 11 0.80 -7.90 -2.05
C TRP A 11 0.23 -6.50 -2.22
N ILE A 12 -0.25 -5.92 -1.13
CA ILE A 12 -0.71 -4.54 -1.06
C ILE A 12 0.32 -3.75 -0.25
N VAL A 13 1.10 -2.89 -0.93
CA VAL A 13 2.01 -1.96 -0.25
C VAL A 13 1.24 -0.65 -0.01
N ALA A 14 0.93 -0.37 1.25
CA ALA A 14 0.01 0.67 1.67
C ALA A 14 0.65 1.67 2.64
N GLY A 15 0.02 2.84 2.81
CA GLY A 15 0.53 3.91 3.68
C GLY A 15 0.29 5.32 3.13
N PRO A 16 0.37 6.35 3.97
CA PRO A 16 0.16 7.73 3.54
C PRO A 16 1.22 8.19 2.53
N ASN A 17 1.00 9.37 1.95
CA ASN A 17 2.00 10.04 1.12
C ASN A 17 3.29 10.28 1.93
N GLY A 18 4.46 10.17 1.30
CA GLY A 18 5.74 10.32 1.99
C GLY A 18 6.17 9.14 2.86
N ALA A 19 5.38 8.06 2.98
CA ALA A 19 5.71 6.92 3.83
C ALA A 19 6.82 5.98 3.28
N GLY A 20 7.40 6.27 2.11
CA GLY A 20 8.46 5.43 1.52
C GLY A 20 7.99 4.13 0.86
N LYS A 21 6.71 4.02 0.50
CA LYS A 21 6.09 2.80 -0.07
C LYS A 21 6.80 2.27 -1.30
N THR A 22 7.07 3.11 -2.30
CA THR A 22 7.71 2.68 -3.55
C THR A 22 9.11 2.17 -3.30
N THR A 23 9.91 2.90 -2.49
CA THR A 23 11.25 2.47 -2.07
C THR A 23 11.19 1.13 -1.36
N PHE A 24 10.30 0.99 -0.37
CA PHE A 24 10.10 -0.28 0.34
C PHE A 24 9.72 -1.42 -0.62
N ALA A 25 8.78 -1.18 -1.54
CA ALA A 25 8.31 -2.19 -2.49
C ALA A 25 9.46 -2.70 -3.38
N LEU A 26 10.29 -1.79 -3.92
CA LEU A 26 11.40 -2.14 -4.80
C LEU A 26 12.49 -2.98 -4.12
N HIS A 27 12.65 -2.88 -2.80
CA HIS A 27 13.56 -3.74 -2.05
C HIS A 27 12.88 -5.02 -1.54
N TYR A 28 11.69 -4.89 -0.96
CA TYR A 28 10.97 -5.99 -0.30
C TYR A 28 10.44 -7.04 -1.29
N LEU A 29 9.85 -6.61 -2.39
CA LEU A 29 9.17 -7.52 -3.32
C LEU A 29 10.13 -8.51 -3.99
N PRO A 30 11.27 -8.12 -4.58
CA PRO A 30 12.17 -9.09 -5.22
C PRO A 30 12.92 -9.97 -4.21
N GLN A 31 13.31 -9.42 -3.05
CA GLN A 31 14.19 -10.11 -2.11
C GLN A 31 13.45 -11.00 -1.12
N VAL A 32 12.25 -10.59 -0.69
CA VAL A 32 11.50 -11.26 0.38
C VAL A 32 10.22 -11.91 -0.14
N ALA A 33 9.48 -11.21 -1.00
CA ALA A 33 8.24 -11.75 -1.56
C ALA A 33 8.46 -12.60 -2.82
N HIS A 34 9.64 -12.51 -3.45
CA HIS A 34 9.95 -13.07 -4.76
C HIS A 34 8.91 -12.71 -5.85
N CYS A 35 8.30 -11.53 -5.72
CA CYS A 35 7.31 -11.01 -6.66
C CYS A 35 7.96 -9.95 -7.55
N SER A 36 7.95 -10.18 -8.87
CA SER A 36 8.48 -9.25 -9.87
C SER A 36 7.41 -8.32 -10.44
N ARG A 37 6.13 -8.73 -10.41
CA ARG A 37 5.02 -7.96 -11.00
C ARG A 37 4.51 -6.90 -10.04
N PHE A 38 5.19 -5.75 -9.99
CA PHE A 38 4.78 -4.59 -9.20
C PHE A 38 4.03 -3.56 -10.06
N ILE A 39 2.73 -3.41 -9.82
CA ILE A 39 1.82 -2.55 -10.57
C ILE A 39 1.60 -1.25 -9.76
N ASN A 40 2.12 -0.13 -10.26
CA ASN A 40 2.04 1.16 -9.58
C ASN A 40 1.56 2.24 -10.55
N ALA A 41 0.41 2.86 -10.27
CA ALA A 41 -0.21 3.87 -11.11
C ALA A 41 0.66 5.12 -11.30
N ASP A 42 1.39 5.54 -10.26
CA ASP A 42 2.28 6.72 -10.33
C ASP A 42 3.50 6.42 -11.22
N LEU A 43 4.07 5.21 -11.13
CA LEU A 43 5.17 4.78 -12.00
C LEU A 43 4.72 4.61 -13.45
N ILE A 44 3.52 4.08 -13.69
CA ILE A 44 2.94 3.98 -15.03
C ILE A 44 2.75 5.38 -15.62
N ALA A 45 2.15 6.31 -14.86
CA ALA A 45 1.94 7.69 -15.32
C ALA A 45 3.27 8.38 -15.64
N ALA A 46 4.30 8.20 -14.79
CA ALA A 46 5.63 8.74 -15.02
C ALA A 46 6.32 8.11 -16.25
N GLY A 47 6.10 6.81 -16.51
CA GLY A 47 6.61 6.15 -17.71
C GLY A 47 5.94 6.66 -19.00
N LEU A 48 4.64 6.95 -18.96
CA LEU A 48 3.89 7.49 -20.11
C LEU A 48 4.27 8.96 -20.41
N SER A 49 4.44 9.77 -19.36
CA SER A 49 4.76 11.19 -19.49
C SER A 49 5.75 11.61 -18.39
N PRO A 50 7.06 11.45 -18.61
CA PRO A 50 8.07 11.75 -17.59
C PRO A 50 8.08 13.21 -17.13
N LEU A 51 7.64 14.14 -17.98
CA LEU A 51 7.63 15.58 -17.70
C LEU A 51 6.27 16.11 -17.23
N ALA A 52 5.20 15.32 -17.37
CA ALA A 52 3.86 15.69 -16.93
C ALA A 52 3.00 14.45 -16.60
N PRO A 53 3.36 13.64 -15.58
CA PRO A 53 2.65 12.40 -15.25
C PRO A 53 1.17 12.62 -14.91
N GLU A 54 0.83 13.79 -14.35
CA GLU A 54 -0.52 14.15 -13.94
C GLU A 54 -1.51 14.21 -15.11
N ARG A 55 -1.02 14.39 -16.35
CA ARG A 55 -1.85 14.36 -17.56
C ARG A 55 -2.29 12.95 -17.93
N GLU A 56 -1.53 11.94 -17.51
CA GLU A 56 -1.74 10.54 -17.87
C GLU A 56 -2.44 9.73 -16.77
N LEU A 57 -2.94 10.37 -15.70
CA LEU A 57 -3.58 9.66 -14.57
C LEU A 57 -4.73 8.74 -15.01
N LEU A 58 -5.54 9.15 -15.98
CA LEU A 58 -6.65 8.34 -16.49
C LEU A 58 -6.14 7.14 -17.31
N THR A 59 -5.17 7.36 -18.20
CA THR A 59 -4.53 6.31 -18.99
C THR A 59 -3.82 5.31 -18.09
N ALA A 60 -3.01 5.79 -17.15
CA ALA A 60 -2.31 4.99 -16.16
C ALA A 60 -3.26 4.17 -15.29
N SER A 61 -4.40 4.74 -14.89
CA SER A 61 -5.43 4.00 -14.14
C SER A 61 -6.03 2.85 -14.96
N ARG A 62 -6.24 3.03 -16.27
CA ARG A 62 -6.75 1.95 -17.14
C ARG A 62 -5.72 0.84 -17.31
N ILE A 63 -4.45 1.19 -17.55
CA ILE A 63 -3.35 0.23 -17.65
C ILE A 63 -3.20 -0.53 -16.33
N PHE A 64 -3.18 0.18 -15.20
CA PHE A 64 -3.13 -0.43 -13.87
C PHE A 64 -4.21 -1.50 -13.69
N LEU A 65 -5.47 -1.19 -14.03
CA LEU A 65 -6.58 -2.13 -13.90
C LEU A 65 -6.44 -3.32 -14.86
N GLY A 66 -5.96 -3.08 -16.08
CA GLY A 66 -5.66 -4.14 -17.05
C GLY A 66 -4.60 -5.10 -16.55
N GLU A 67 -3.49 -4.58 -16.01
CA GLU A 67 -2.40 -5.39 -15.46
C GLU A 67 -2.84 -6.22 -14.24
N VAL A 68 -3.68 -5.64 -13.37
CA VAL A 68 -4.25 -6.38 -12.23
C VAL A 68 -5.14 -7.52 -12.74
N GLN A 69 -6.00 -7.25 -13.73
CA GLN A 69 -6.88 -8.26 -14.29
C GLN A 69 -6.09 -9.38 -14.97
N GLN A 70 -5.06 -9.04 -15.74
CA GLN A 70 -4.19 -10.01 -16.40
C GLN A 70 -3.45 -10.89 -15.37
N ALA A 71 -2.90 -10.30 -14.30
CA ALA A 71 -2.27 -11.08 -13.23
C ALA A 71 -3.24 -12.07 -12.57
N ILE A 72 -4.50 -11.66 -12.39
CA ILE A 72 -5.55 -12.53 -11.83
C ILE A 72 -5.84 -13.71 -12.76
N GLU A 73 -6.00 -13.44 -14.06
CA GLU A 73 -6.28 -14.46 -15.09
C GLU A 73 -5.14 -15.47 -15.24
N GLU A 74 -3.90 -14.99 -15.18
CA GLU A 74 -2.68 -15.82 -15.26
C GLU A 74 -2.40 -16.57 -13.95
N ARG A 75 -3.07 -16.20 -12.84
CA ARG A 75 -2.77 -16.64 -11.47
C ARG A 75 -1.32 -16.38 -11.07
N ASP A 76 -0.78 -15.27 -11.54
CA ASP A 76 0.59 -14.84 -11.25
C ASP A 76 0.64 -13.95 -10.00
N ASP A 77 1.65 -14.18 -9.19
CA ASP A 77 1.98 -13.35 -8.03
C ASP A 77 2.17 -11.89 -8.44
N PHE A 78 1.43 -10.97 -7.81
CA PHE A 78 1.52 -9.54 -8.12
C PHE A 78 1.43 -8.65 -6.89
N ALA A 79 1.94 -7.44 -7.01
CA ALA A 79 1.89 -6.43 -5.97
C ALA A 79 1.35 -5.12 -6.52
N PHE A 80 0.66 -4.35 -5.70
CA PHE A 80 0.30 -2.97 -6.05
C PHE A 80 0.47 -2.01 -4.89
N GLU A 81 0.74 -0.75 -5.22
CA GLU A 81 0.85 0.33 -4.26
C GLU A 81 -0.45 1.11 -4.14
N THR A 82 -0.78 1.53 -2.92
CA THR A 82 -1.92 2.42 -2.67
C THR A 82 -1.72 3.31 -1.46
N THR A 83 -2.37 4.46 -1.43
CA THR A 83 -2.48 5.25 -0.20
C THR A 83 -3.49 4.69 0.79
N LEU A 84 -4.29 3.70 0.40
CA LEU A 84 -5.38 3.12 1.21
C LEU A 84 -6.42 4.13 1.73
N SER A 85 -6.40 5.38 1.23
CA SER A 85 -7.31 6.45 1.66
C SER A 85 -8.72 6.32 1.05
N GLY A 86 -8.85 5.54 -0.03
CA GLY A 86 -10.12 5.13 -0.63
C GLY A 86 -10.49 3.68 -0.32
N ARG A 87 -11.75 3.31 -0.59
CA ARG A 87 -12.29 1.95 -0.35
C ARG A 87 -12.35 1.08 -1.61
N GLY A 88 -11.93 1.59 -2.76
CA GLY A 88 -12.13 0.94 -4.08
C GLY A 88 -11.57 -0.47 -4.15
N TYR A 89 -10.40 -0.71 -3.55
CA TYR A 89 -9.72 -2.01 -3.54
C TYR A 89 -10.39 -3.07 -2.65
N MET A 90 -11.39 -2.72 -1.83
CA MET A 90 -12.09 -3.74 -1.03
C MET A 90 -12.83 -4.78 -1.88
N ARG A 91 -13.31 -4.38 -3.06
CA ARG A 91 -13.93 -5.33 -4.00
C ARG A 91 -12.90 -6.32 -4.54
N LEU A 92 -11.74 -5.82 -4.96
CA LEU A 92 -10.61 -6.63 -5.40
C LEU A 92 -10.15 -7.61 -4.31
N VAL A 93 -9.95 -7.14 -3.08
CA VAL A 93 -9.55 -8.01 -1.95
C VAL A 93 -10.53 -9.16 -1.75
N LYS A 94 -11.84 -8.87 -1.76
CA LYS A 94 -12.87 -9.91 -1.58
C LYS A 94 -12.88 -10.91 -2.73
N GLN A 95 -12.74 -10.42 -3.97
CA GLN A 95 -12.66 -11.27 -5.16
C GLN A 95 -11.47 -12.24 -5.05
N LEU A 96 -10.26 -11.71 -4.82
CA LEU A 96 -9.04 -12.51 -4.70
C LEU A 96 -9.19 -13.61 -3.64
N LEU A 97 -9.67 -13.27 -2.44
CA LEU A 97 -9.89 -14.25 -1.37
C LEU A 97 -10.90 -15.33 -1.77
N SER A 98 -11.99 -14.95 -2.46
CA SER A 98 -13.00 -15.91 -2.93
C SER A 98 -12.47 -16.85 -4.02
N GLU A 99 -11.44 -16.43 -4.75
CA GLU A 99 -10.75 -17.20 -5.80
C GLU A 99 -9.52 -17.96 -5.28
N GLY A 100 -9.35 -18.04 -3.95
CA GLY A 100 -8.30 -18.81 -3.29
C GLY A 100 -6.92 -18.15 -3.28
N TRP A 101 -6.84 -16.83 -3.46
CA TRP A 101 -5.59 -16.07 -3.33
C TRP A 101 -5.23 -15.82 -1.87
N ARG A 102 -3.93 -15.65 -1.62
CA ARG A 102 -3.45 -14.96 -0.41
C ARG A 102 -3.39 -13.46 -0.68
N VAL A 103 -3.87 -12.66 0.27
CA VAL A 103 -3.74 -11.19 0.22
C VAL A 103 -2.90 -10.75 1.41
N GLU A 104 -1.68 -10.29 1.12
CA GLU A 104 -0.71 -9.79 2.09
C GLU A 104 -0.67 -8.27 2.06
N LEU A 105 -1.04 -7.62 3.16
CA LEU A 105 -0.99 -6.17 3.26
C LEU A 105 0.20 -5.73 4.12
N VAL A 106 1.10 -4.96 3.53
CA VAL A 106 2.19 -4.29 4.24
C VAL A 106 1.90 -2.80 4.27
N TYR A 107 1.71 -2.25 5.47
CA TYR A 107 1.40 -0.84 5.66
C TYR A 107 2.58 -0.13 6.30
N LEU A 108 3.05 0.96 5.69
CA LEU A 108 4.04 1.87 6.26
C LEU A 108 3.31 3.08 6.84
N ALA A 109 3.32 3.22 8.16
CA ALA A 109 2.77 4.34 8.90
C ALA A 109 3.81 5.44 9.09
N LEU A 110 3.30 6.65 9.35
CA LEU A 110 4.07 7.79 9.82
C LEU A 110 3.41 8.30 11.11
N PRO A 111 4.17 8.95 12.00
CA PRO A 111 3.70 9.40 13.30
C PRO A 111 2.70 10.56 13.22
N SER A 112 2.71 11.34 12.12
CA SER A 112 1.80 12.47 11.94
C SER A 112 1.64 12.89 10.48
N VAL A 113 0.57 13.65 10.22
CA VAL A 113 0.34 14.31 8.93
C VAL A 113 1.45 15.33 8.62
N GLU A 114 2.01 16.01 9.62
CA GLU A 114 3.13 16.93 9.47
C GLU A 114 4.36 16.22 8.93
N MET A 115 4.70 15.03 9.44
CA MET A 115 5.80 14.25 8.89
C MET A 115 5.53 13.82 7.43
N SER A 116 4.29 13.46 7.11
CA SER A 116 3.88 13.18 5.73
C SER A 116 4.11 14.39 4.81
N ARG A 117 3.74 15.60 5.26
CA ARG A 117 3.97 16.85 4.51
C ARG A 117 5.45 17.16 4.33
N LEU A 118 6.25 17.02 5.39
CA LEU A 118 7.70 17.26 5.35
C LEU A 118 8.39 16.34 4.34
N ARG A 119 8.09 15.04 4.37
CA ARG A 119 8.67 14.07 3.43
C ARG A 119 8.22 14.27 1.99
N VAL A 120 6.98 14.73 1.77
CA VAL A 120 6.54 15.11 0.42
C VAL A 120 7.30 16.35 -0.07
N ALA A 121 7.46 17.37 0.77
CA ALA A 121 8.19 18.58 0.41
C ALA A 121 9.67 18.28 0.09
N GLU A 122 10.32 17.42 0.88
CA GLU A 122 11.68 16.95 0.62
C GLU A 122 11.79 16.19 -0.70
N ARG A 123 10.84 15.31 -1.02
CA ARG A 123 10.82 14.63 -2.33
C ARG A 123 10.69 15.63 -3.48
N VAL A 124 9.87 16.66 -3.33
CA VAL A 124 9.70 17.71 -4.34
C VAL A 124 10.98 18.53 -4.51
N SER A 125 11.70 18.84 -3.43
CA SER A 125 12.99 19.55 -3.54
C SER A 125 14.05 18.74 -4.28
N HIS A 126 13.91 17.41 -4.33
CA HIS A 126 14.73 16.51 -5.13
C HIS A 126 14.14 16.17 -6.51
N GLY A 127 13.14 16.92 -6.98
CA GLY A 127 12.56 16.76 -8.32
C GLY A 127 11.47 15.69 -8.47
N GLY A 128 10.96 15.15 -7.36
CA GLY A 128 9.84 14.20 -7.39
C GLY A 128 8.46 14.87 -7.44
N HIS A 129 7.40 14.05 -7.50
CA HIS A 129 6.02 14.53 -7.65
C HIS A 129 5.46 15.21 -6.40
N ASP A 130 4.81 16.36 -6.59
CA ASP A 130 4.10 17.10 -5.53
C ASP A 130 2.70 16.53 -5.26
N ILE A 131 2.23 16.68 -4.03
CA ILE A 131 0.87 16.31 -3.64
C ILE A 131 0.27 17.49 -2.88
N PRO A 132 -0.90 18.02 -3.30
CA PRO A 132 -1.52 19.15 -2.63
C PRO A 132 -1.68 18.90 -1.12
N SER A 133 -1.29 19.86 -0.28
CA SER A 133 -1.37 19.72 1.19
C SER A 133 -2.77 19.35 1.68
N LYS A 134 -3.82 19.87 1.04
CA LYS A 134 -5.22 19.52 1.32
C LYS A 134 -5.52 18.03 1.11
N ASP A 135 -4.88 17.41 0.12
CA ASP A 135 -5.03 15.99 -0.16
C ASP A 135 -4.29 15.15 0.87
N ILE A 136 -3.08 15.57 1.28
CA ILE A 136 -2.34 14.90 2.37
C ILE A 136 -3.18 14.91 3.64
N GLN A 137 -3.66 16.09 4.05
CA GLN A 137 -4.46 16.27 5.27
C GLN A 137 -5.74 15.42 5.26
N ARG A 138 -6.42 15.34 4.11
CA ARG A 138 -7.63 14.53 3.97
C ARG A 138 -7.33 13.03 3.94
N ARG A 139 -6.25 12.61 3.26
CA ARG A 139 -5.95 11.20 3.00
C ARG A 139 -5.31 10.51 4.20
N PHE A 140 -4.51 11.24 4.99
CA PHE A 140 -3.73 10.69 6.10
C PHE A 140 -4.59 9.93 7.15
N PRO A 141 -5.55 10.58 7.85
CA PRO A 141 -6.37 9.89 8.85
C PRO A 141 -7.25 8.81 8.21
N ARG A 142 -7.76 9.06 6.99
CA ARG A 142 -8.56 8.08 6.23
C ARG A 142 -7.79 6.80 5.91
N SER A 143 -6.51 6.93 5.56
CA SER A 143 -5.63 5.79 5.28
C SER A 143 -5.48 4.90 6.50
N LEU A 144 -5.16 5.49 7.66
CA LEU A 144 -5.02 4.77 8.93
C LEU A 144 -6.35 4.13 9.36
N ARG A 145 -7.45 4.87 9.24
CA ARG A 145 -8.78 4.35 9.56
C ARG A 145 -9.16 3.16 8.67
N ASN A 146 -8.95 3.27 7.37
CA ASN A 146 -9.25 2.19 6.43
C ASN A 146 -8.37 0.96 6.71
N LEU A 147 -7.08 1.15 7.01
CA LEU A 147 -6.20 0.07 7.47
C LEU A 147 -6.82 -0.66 8.66
N LEU A 148 -7.10 0.07 9.74
CA LEU A 148 -7.51 -0.52 11.02
C LEU A 148 -8.88 -1.18 10.98
N THR A 149 -9.82 -0.62 10.20
CA THR A 149 -11.25 -0.98 10.27
C THR A 149 -11.77 -1.75 9.06
N LEU A 150 -11.15 -1.62 7.88
CA LEU A 150 -11.65 -2.22 6.65
C LEU A 150 -10.71 -3.27 6.07
N PHE A 151 -9.42 -2.96 5.97
CA PHE A 151 -8.48 -3.83 5.25
C PHE A 151 -7.83 -4.87 6.15
N ALA A 152 -7.24 -4.48 7.29
CA ALA A 152 -6.53 -5.41 8.16
C ALA A 152 -7.38 -6.59 8.66
N PRO A 153 -8.70 -6.44 8.94
CA PRO A 153 -9.55 -7.57 9.30
C PRO A 153 -9.92 -8.48 8.12
N CYS A 154 -9.83 -8.00 6.88
CA CYS A 154 -10.34 -8.70 5.70
C CYS A 154 -9.27 -9.43 4.90
N VAL A 155 -8.00 -9.00 4.94
CA VAL A 155 -6.90 -9.64 4.19
C VAL A 155 -6.41 -10.92 4.89
N THR A 156 -5.62 -11.73 4.20
CA THR A 156 -5.01 -12.95 4.79
C THR A 156 -4.08 -12.61 5.95
N ARG A 157 -3.25 -11.58 5.77
CA ARG A 157 -2.40 -11.01 6.82
C ARG A 157 -2.14 -9.54 6.54
N ALA A 158 -2.21 -8.72 7.58
CA ALA A 158 -1.75 -7.34 7.58
C ALA A 158 -0.58 -7.18 8.54
N ARG A 159 0.48 -6.48 8.10
CA ARG A 159 1.60 -6.03 8.94
C ARG A 159 1.73 -4.53 8.80
N CYS A 160 1.73 -3.83 9.93
CA CYS A 160 1.90 -2.38 9.98
C CYS A 160 3.24 -2.05 10.59
N PHE A 161 4.02 -1.21 9.91
CA PHE A 161 5.32 -0.74 10.36
C PHE A 161 5.30 0.77 10.56
N MET A 162 5.91 1.28 11.62
CA MET A 162 6.22 2.70 11.75
C MET A 162 7.49 2.98 10.96
N ASN A 163 7.48 4.01 10.11
CA ASN A 163 8.62 4.33 9.24
C ASN A 163 9.13 5.76 9.45
N ASP A 164 9.47 6.12 10.69
CA ASP A 164 9.99 7.44 11.08
C ASP A 164 11.49 7.48 11.38
N GLY A 165 12.15 6.32 11.53
CA GLY A 165 13.61 6.20 11.68
C GLY A 165 14.32 5.58 10.47
N ASP A 166 15.51 5.04 10.70
CA ASP A 166 16.37 4.42 9.68
C ASP A 166 15.77 3.13 9.11
N MET A 167 15.09 2.34 9.95
CA MET A 167 14.50 1.06 9.60
C MET A 167 13.04 1.00 10.06
N PRO A 168 12.11 0.44 9.26
CA PRO A 168 10.72 0.31 9.67
C PRO A 168 10.55 -0.62 10.89
N GLU A 169 9.85 -0.15 11.92
CA GLU A 169 9.58 -0.90 13.15
C GLU A 169 8.19 -1.54 13.12
N LEU A 170 8.09 -2.84 13.40
CA LEU A 170 6.80 -3.54 13.39
C LEU A 170 5.91 -3.06 14.54
N VAL A 171 4.74 -2.51 14.20
CA VAL A 171 3.75 -2.03 15.17
C VAL A 171 2.75 -3.12 15.53
N PHE A 172 2.15 -3.76 14.52
CA PHE A 172 1.22 -4.87 14.72
C PHE A 172 1.20 -5.84 13.54
N GLU A 173 0.83 -7.09 13.82
CA GLU A 173 0.39 -8.07 12.83
C GLU A 173 -1.09 -8.40 13.07
N GLN A 174 -1.87 -8.58 12.01
CA GLN A 174 -3.25 -9.01 12.09
C GLN A 174 -3.58 -10.11 11.09
N ARG A 175 -4.29 -11.14 11.56
CA ARG A 175 -4.87 -12.22 10.75
C ARG A 175 -6.33 -12.39 11.13
N GLY A 176 -7.24 -12.09 10.19
CA GLY A 176 -8.67 -12.02 10.49
C GLY A 176 -8.95 -11.06 11.65
N SER A 177 -9.68 -11.52 12.67
CA SER A 177 -9.99 -10.73 13.87
C SER A 177 -8.85 -10.63 14.88
N LYS A 178 -7.81 -11.47 14.79
CA LYS A 178 -6.72 -11.50 15.76
C LYS A 178 -5.63 -10.50 15.37
N ARG A 179 -5.56 -9.38 16.10
CA ARG A 179 -4.46 -8.41 16.03
C ARG A 179 -3.52 -8.64 17.22
N VAL A 180 -2.23 -8.81 16.92
CA VAL A 180 -1.14 -8.84 17.89
C VAL A 180 -0.44 -7.49 17.81
N ILE A 181 -0.39 -6.76 18.92
CA ILE A 181 0.30 -5.48 19.03
C ILE A 181 1.73 -5.78 19.51
N ILE A 182 2.73 -5.32 18.75
CA ILE A 182 4.16 -5.51 19.04
C ILE A 182 4.73 -4.25 19.69
N ASN A 183 4.37 -3.07 19.18
CA ASN A 183 4.78 -1.77 19.72
C ASN A 183 3.53 -0.97 20.11
N ASP A 184 3.19 -0.97 21.41
CA ASP A 184 2.00 -0.30 21.93
C ASP A 184 2.04 1.22 21.78
N PRO A 185 3.14 1.94 22.11
CA PRO A 185 3.22 3.39 21.89
C PRO A 185 2.90 3.81 20.45
N TYR A 186 3.49 3.16 19.45
CA TYR A 186 3.18 3.44 18.05
C TYR A 186 1.76 3.03 17.66
N PHE A 187 1.22 1.95 18.24
CA PHE A 187 -0.15 1.55 17.99
C PHE A 187 -1.15 2.60 18.51
N GLN A 188 -0.96 3.11 19.74
CA GLN A 188 -1.78 4.18 20.29
C GLN A 188 -1.71 5.46 19.45
N LEU A 189 -0.51 5.80 18.95
CA LEU A 189 -0.32 6.93 18.04
C LEU A 189 -1.12 6.75 16.74
N ILE A 190 -1.02 5.59 16.09
CA ILE A 190 -1.80 5.26 14.89
C ILE A 190 -3.30 5.35 15.16
N CYS A 191 -3.78 4.86 16.30
CA CYS A 191 -5.18 4.97 16.68
C CYS A 191 -5.62 6.44 16.82
N LYS A 192 -4.82 7.27 17.50
CA LYS A 192 -5.06 8.71 17.65
C LYS A 192 -5.11 9.42 16.29
N GLU A 193 -4.13 9.19 15.44
CA GLU A 193 -4.02 9.81 14.11
C GLU A 193 -5.06 9.29 13.10
N SER A 194 -5.74 8.17 13.40
CA SER A 194 -6.85 7.64 12.60
C SER A 194 -8.20 8.29 12.90
N ALA A 195 -8.27 9.10 13.96
CA ALA A 195 -9.48 9.82 14.33
C ALA A 195 -9.89 10.83 13.23
N PRO A 196 -11.20 11.05 13.02
CA PRO A 196 -11.71 11.95 11.99
C PRO A 196 -11.35 13.42 12.21
#